data_AF-A0A438J021-F1
#
_entry.id   AF-A0A438J021-F1
#
_cell.length_a   1.000
_cell.length_b   1.000
_cell.length_c   1.000
_cell.angle_alpha   90.00
_cell.angle_beta   90.00
_cell.angle_gamma   90.00
#
_symmetry.space_group_name_H-M   'P 1'
#
loop_
_entity.id
_entity.type
_entity.pdbx_description
1 polymer ?
#
loop_
_entity_poly.entity_id
_entity_poly.type
_entity_poly.pdbx_seq_one_letter_code
_entity_poly.pdbx_strand_id
1 'polypeptide(L)'
;MASKPGILTDWPWKSLGSFKYVILAPWVVHSIYSLIIKDGKERDPVYVLFFPFLLWRTLHNQIWISLSRYRTAKGNNRIVDKSIEFEQVDRESNWDDQILLNGILFYVGYMILPGAAHMPIWRTDGVLLTILLHMGPVEFLYYWLHRALHHHYLYSRYHSHHHSSIVTEPITSVIHPFAEHLAYFILFSIPLLAGIFMRKSSIAAVFGYISYIDFMNNMGHCNFELIPKMLFSIFPPLKYLMYTPSLRKDCLYHTTPAMMPPKSFQNIDSCENWLPRRAMSASRVAGVIHALEGWNVHECGNTMFNIEKIWEASLHHGFRPLTIPT
;
A
#
# COMPACT_ATOMS: atom_id res chain seq x y z
N MET A 1 0.63 -12.22 -9.69
CA MET A 1 -0.64 -12.69 -9.09
C MET A 1 -0.37 -13.28 -7.72
N ALA A 2 -1.39 -13.35 -6.85
CA ALA A 2 -1.25 -13.97 -5.54
C ALA A 2 -0.90 -15.46 -5.65
N SER A 3 -0.24 -16.02 -4.63
CA SER A 3 0.29 -17.40 -4.67
C SER A 3 -0.80 -18.47 -4.76
N LYS A 4 -1.97 -18.20 -4.18
CA LYS A 4 -3.17 -19.05 -4.22
C LYS A 4 -4.40 -18.17 -4.41
N PRO A 5 -4.73 -17.70 -5.63
CA PRO A 5 -5.77 -16.71 -5.87
C PRO A 5 -7.09 -17.01 -5.13
N GLY A 6 -7.63 -16.02 -4.42
CA GLY A 6 -8.95 -16.07 -3.79
C GLY A 6 -10.10 -15.66 -4.71
N ILE A 7 -11.32 -15.69 -4.19
CA ILE A 7 -12.50 -15.12 -4.88
C ILE A 7 -12.26 -13.61 -5.08
N LEU A 8 -12.66 -13.08 -6.25
CA LEU A 8 -12.47 -11.66 -6.61
C LEU A 8 -10.99 -11.24 -6.63
N THR A 9 -10.10 -12.15 -7.04
CA THR A 9 -8.68 -11.79 -7.28
C THR A 9 -8.54 -10.85 -8.47
N ASP A 10 -9.20 -11.19 -9.58
CA ASP A 10 -9.12 -10.44 -10.82
C ASP A 10 -10.09 -9.26 -10.84
N TRP A 11 -9.67 -8.19 -11.51
CA TRP A 11 -10.51 -7.03 -11.75
C TRP A 11 -11.69 -7.38 -12.67
N PRO A 12 -12.90 -6.83 -12.45
CA PRO A 12 -14.07 -7.15 -13.25
C PRO A 12 -13.90 -6.88 -14.76
N TRP A 13 -13.03 -5.94 -15.11
CA TRP A 13 -12.72 -5.54 -16.49
C TRP A 13 -11.39 -6.04 -17.01
N LYS A 14 -10.75 -7.02 -16.35
CA LYS A 14 -9.47 -7.58 -16.79
C LYS A 14 -9.50 -8.05 -18.25
N SER A 15 -10.62 -8.60 -18.72
CA SER A 15 -10.79 -9.06 -20.10
C SER A 15 -10.73 -7.94 -21.15
N LEU A 16 -10.96 -6.68 -20.77
CA LEU A 16 -10.91 -5.54 -21.68
C LEU A 16 -9.47 -5.09 -21.98
N GLY A 17 -8.48 -5.51 -21.19
CA GLY A 17 -7.09 -5.09 -21.35
C GLY A 17 -6.98 -3.56 -21.46
N SER A 18 -6.30 -3.06 -22.50
CA SER A 18 -6.14 -1.63 -22.74
C SER A 18 -7.44 -0.87 -23.10
N PHE A 19 -8.54 -1.56 -23.42
CA PHE A 19 -9.84 -0.93 -23.71
C PHE A 19 -10.64 -0.57 -22.45
N LYS A 20 -10.16 -0.92 -21.25
CA LYS A 20 -10.84 -0.69 -19.96
C LYS A 20 -11.31 0.74 -19.72
N TYR A 21 -10.68 1.75 -20.31
CA TYR A 21 -11.09 3.15 -20.17
C TYR A 21 -12.48 3.45 -20.74
N VAL A 22 -13.00 2.62 -21.65
CA VAL A 22 -14.35 2.76 -22.21
C VAL A 22 -15.43 2.70 -21.14
N ILE A 23 -15.16 2.05 -19.99
CA ILE A 23 -16.09 1.95 -18.86
C ILE A 23 -16.52 3.32 -18.36
N LEU A 24 -15.61 4.31 -18.33
CA LEU A 24 -15.93 5.65 -17.87
C LEU A 24 -16.57 6.54 -18.95
N ALA A 25 -16.54 6.13 -20.21
CA ALA A 25 -16.98 6.95 -21.34
C ALA A 25 -18.41 7.50 -21.18
N PRO A 26 -19.43 6.73 -20.76
CA PRO A 26 -20.79 7.26 -20.61
C PRO A 26 -20.86 8.43 -19.62
N TRP A 27 -20.20 8.32 -18.48
CA TRP A 27 -20.19 9.37 -17.46
C TRP A 27 -19.38 10.59 -17.87
N VAL A 28 -18.24 10.39 -18.54
CA VAL A 28 -17.41 11.49 -19.06
C VAL A 28 -18.15 12.25 -20.15
N VAL A 29 -18.77 11.56 -21.10
CA VAL A 29 -19.60 12.20 -22.15
C VAL A 29 -20.76 12.96 -21.52
N HIS A 30 -21.46 12.38 -20.54
CA HIS A 30 -22.53 13.08 -19.84
C HIS A 30 -22.03 14.30 -19.04
N SER A 31 -20.84 14.20 -18.43
CA SER A 31 -20.19 15.30 -17.72
C SER A 31 -19.86 16.47 -18.65
N ILE A 32 -19.31 16.18 -19.83
CA ILE A 32 -19.02 17.19 -20.86
C ILE A 32 -20.32 17.79 -21.39
N TYR A 33 -21.32 16.96 -21.71
CA TYR A 33 -22.64 17.42 -22.13
C TYR A 33 -23.25 18.36 -21.10
N SER A 34 -23.22 17.99 -19.82
CA SER A 34 -23.73 18.81 -18.72
C SER A 34 -23.00 20.15 -18.59
N LEU A 35 -21.69 20.18 -18.87
CA LEU A 35 -20.89 21.41 -18.85
C LEU A 35 -21.22 22.33 -20.03
N ILE A 36 -21.57 21.78 -21.20
CA ILE A 36 -21.84 22.57 -22.41
C ILE A 36 -23.29 23.06 -22.43
N ILE A 37 -24.25 22.16 -22.14
CA ILE A 37 -25.67 22.36 -22.44
C ILE A 37 -26.48 22.89 -21.26
N LYS A 38 -26.23 22.43 -20.03
CA LYS A 38 -27.05 22.86 -18.88
C LYS A 38 -26.77 24.30 -18.49
N ASP A 39 -27.73 24.98 -17.89
CA ASP A 39 -27.52 26.33 -17.34
C ASP A 39 -26.72 26.31 -16.04
N GLY A 40 -26.06 27.42 -15.71
CA GLY A 40 -25.18 27.53 -14.54
C GLY A 40 -25.81 27.17 -13.19
N LYS A 41 -27.15 27.24 -13.06
CA LYS A 41 -27.89 26.82 -11.86
C LYS A 41 -28.12 25.30 -11.76
N GLU A 42 -28.07 24.59 -12.89
CA GLU A 42 -28.21 23.14 -12.96
C GLU A 42 -26.85 22.42 -13.05
N ARG A 43 -25.77 23.19 -13.19
CA ARG A 43 -24.40 22.69 -13.22
C ARG A 43 -23.89 22.49 -11.81
N ASP A 44 -23.66 21.22 -11.47
CA ASP A 44 -22.95 20.87 -10.26
C ASP A 44 -21.44 20.77 -10.54
N PRO A 45 -20.60 21.64 -9.95
CA PRO A 45 -19.16 21.60 -10.17
C PRO A 45 -18.52 20.27 -9.73
N VAL A 46 -19.09 19.58 -8.73
CA VAL A 46 -18.56 18.30 -8.24
C VAL A 46 -18.54 17.27 -9.37
N TYR A 47 -19.68 17.11 -10.07
CA TYR A 47 -19.85 16.12 -11.13
C TYR A 47 -18.90 16.36 -12.30
N VAL A 48 -18.71 17.63 -12.67
CA VAL A 48 -17.81 18.04 -13.75
C VAL A 48 -16.34 17.82 -13.38
N LEU A 49 -15.98 18.03 -12.11
CA LEU A 49 -14.60 17.92 -11.64
C LEU A 49 -14.10 16.48 -11.51
N PHE A 50 -14.97 15.47 -11.49
CA PHE A 50 -14.54 14.07 -11.39
C PHE A 50 -13.58 13.67 -12.51
N PHE A 51 -13.89 13.98 -13.77
CA PHE A 51 -13.01 13.58 -14.88
C PHE A 51 -11.63 14.28 -14.84
N PRO A 52 -11.55 15.62 -14.74
CA PRO A 52 -10.27 16.31 -14.50
C PRO A 52 -9.52 15.77 -13.29
N PHE A 53 -10.22 15.41 -12.22
CA PHE A 53 -9.59 14.84 -11.03
C PHE A 53 -8.99 13.45 -11.28
N LEU A 54 -9.67 12.57 -12.02
CA LEU A 54 -9.10 11.27 -12.42
C LEU A 54 -7.85 11.43 -13.31
N LEU A 55 -7.86 12.42 -14.22
CA LEU A 55 -6.69 12.77 -15.02
C LEU A 55 -5.55 13.29 -14.14
N TRP A 56 -5.85 14.14 -13.16
CA TRP A 56 -4.88 14.61 -12.18
C TRP A 56 -4.24 13.44 -11.43
N ARG A 57 -5.04 12.48 -10.95
CA ARG A 57 -4.50 11.29 -10.26
C ARG A 57 -3.57 10.47 -11.15
N THR A 58 -3.93 10.32 -12.43
CA THR A 58 -3.08 9.62 -13.41
C THR A 58 -1.76 10.34 -13.60
N LEU A 59 -1.80 11.66 -13.84
CA LEU A 59 -0.62 12.50 -14.03
C LEU A 59 0.27 12.50 -12.77
N HIS A 60 -0.34 12.66 -11.59
CA HIS A 60 0.34 12.68 -10.31
C HIS A 60 1.12 11.37 -10.06
N ASN A 61 0.47 10.22 -10.27
CA ASN A 61 1.15 8.92 -10.17
C ASN A 61 2.30 8.81 -11.18
N GLN A 62 2.10 9.23 -12.43
CA GLN A 62 3.14 9.16 -13.46
C GLN A 62 4.35 10.03 -13.16
N ILE A 63 4.16 11.22 -12.57
CA ILE A 63 5.26 12.08 -12.09
C ILE A 63 6.07 11.33 -11.03
N TRP A 64 5.40 10.72 -10.06
CA TRP A 64 6.05 9.95 -8.99
C TRP A 64 6.81 8.73 -9.52
N ILE A 65 6.20 7.96 -10.42
CA ILE A 65 6.85 6.81 -11.08
C ILE A 65 8.12 7.26 -11.80
N SER A 66 8.02 8.34 -12.58
CA SER A 66 9.16 8.90 -13.32
C SER A 66 10.28 9.33 -12.39
N LEU A 67 9.95 10.03 -11.30
CA LEU A 67 10.91 10.45 -10.29
C LEU A 67 11.57 9.25 -9.59
N SER A 68 10.76 8.26 -9.19
CA SER A 68 11.23 7.07 -8.49
C SER A 68 12.18 6.26 -9.35
N ARG A 69 11.78 5.94 -10.60
CA ARG A 69 12.63 5.19 -11.53
C ARG A 69 13.92 5.92 -11.86
N TYR A 70 13.88 7.25 -12.05
CA TYR A 70 15.08 8.06 -12.23
C TYR A 70 16.04 7.96 -11.03
N ARG A 71 15.51 8.08 -9.80
CA ARG A 71 16.29 7.98 -8.57
C ARG A 71 16.82 6.56 -8.33
N THR A 72 16.08 5.52 -8.66
CA THR A 72 16.55 4.14 -8.56
C THR A 72 17.68 3.84 -9.56
N ALA A 73 17.63 4.44 -10.75
CA ALA A 73 18.65 4.26 -11.78
C ALA A 73 19.95 5.05 -11.51
N LYS A 74 19.87 6.28 -10.98
CA LYS A 74 21.03 7.19 -10.84
C LYS A 74 21.37 7.60 -9.40
N GLY A 75 20.50 7.33 -8.43
CA GLY A 75 20.62 7.87 -7.08
C GLY A 75 21.56 7.06 -6.19
N ASN A 76 22.24 7.76 -5.28
CA ASN A 76 23.13 7.16 -4.28
C ASN A 76 22.43 6.93 -2.92
N ASN A 77 21.15 7.30 -2.80
CA ASN A 77 20.34 7.24 -1.58
C ASN A 77 19.23 6.18 -1.67
N ARG A 78 19.54 5.05 -2.31
CA ARG A 78 18.62 3.92 -2.46
C ARG A 78 18.45 3.19 -1.13
N ILE A 79 17.24 2.71 -0.86
CA ILE A 79 16.95 1.90 0.35
C ILE A 79 17.35 0.45 0.10
N VAL A 80 16.91 -0.09 -1.04
CA VAL A 80 17.30 -1.41 -1.55
C VAL A 80 18.22 -1.22 -2.74
N ASP A 81 19.44 -1.76 -2.64
CA ASP A 81 20.45 -1.68 -3.69
C ASP A 81 20.22 -2.74 -4.79
N LYS A 82 19.10 -2.61 -5.50
CA LYS A 82 18.68 -3.48 -6.61
C LYS A 82 17.99 -2.69 -7.72
N SER A 83 18.05 -3.20 -8.95
CA SER A 83 17.25 -2.74 -10.08
C SER A 83 15.83 -3.30 -10.03
N ILE A 84 14.90 -2.60 -10.68
CA ILE A 84 13.54 -3.10 -10.92
C ILE A 84 13.62 -4.14 -12.05
N GLU A 85 13.11 -5.34 -11.80
CA GLU A 85 13.07 -6.43 -12.79
C GLU A 85 11.91 -6.24 -13.77
N PHE A 86 12.08 -6.65 -15.03
CA PHE A 86 11.02 -6.56 -16.06
C PHE A 86 9.73 -7.26 -15.64
N GLU A 87 9.84 -8.43 -15.01
CA GLU A 87 8.65 -9.15 -14.51
C GLU A 87 7.88 -8.36 -13.45
N GLN A 88 8.56 -7.53 -12.64
CA GLN A 88 7.88 -6.66 -11.69
C GLN A 88 7.15 -5.53 -12.44
N VAL A 89 7.80 -4.90 -13.41
CA VAL A 89 7.18 -3.86 -14.26
C VAL A 89 5.91 -4.38 -14.92
N ASP A 90 5.94 -5.59 -15.47
CA ASP A 90 4.78 -6.21 -16.11
C ASP A 90 3.66 -6.50 -15.11
N ARG A 91 4.00 -7.01 -13.91
CA ARG A 91 3.02 -7.24 -12.84
C ARG A 91 2.34 -5.97 -12.36
N GLU A 92 3.07 -4.86 -12.35
CA GLU A 92 2.59 -3.56 -11.84
C GLU A 92 1.96 -2.69 -12.94
N SER A 93 1.90 -3.17 -14.19
CA SER A 93 1.42 -2.41 -15.35
C SER A 93 -0.05 -1.94 -15.27
N ASN A 94 -0.89 -2.62 -14.49
CA ASN A 94 -2.32 -2.34 -14.36
C ASN A 94 -2.67 -1.48 -13.13
N TRP A 95 -1.71 -0.73 -12.59
CA TRP A 95 -1.88 0.12 -11.40
C TRP A 95 -3.02 1.15 -11.53
N ASP A 96 -3.41 1.50 -12.75
CA ASP A 96 -4.45 2.47 -13.09
C ASP A 96 -5.87 1.90 -12.99
N ASP A 97 -6.05 0.58 -12.79
CA ASP A 97 -7.36 -0.02 -12.51
C ASP A 97 -8.03 0.61 -11.29
N GLN A 98 -7.24 0.99 -10.29
CA GLN A 98 -7.74 1.70 -9.11
C GLN A 98 -8.35 3.07 -9.46
N ILE A 99 -7.80 3.77 -10.44
CA ILE A 99 -8.33 5.07 -10.88
C ILE A 99 -9.68 4.87 -11.56
N LEU A 100 -9.83 3.82 -12.37
CA LEU A 100 -11.13 3.46 -12.98
C LEU A 100 -12.18 3.14 -11.91
N LEU A 101 -11.81 2.35 -10.90
CA LEU A 101 -12.71 2.04 -9.78
C LEU A 101 -13.17 3.30 -9.06
N ASN A 102 -12.25 4.22 -8.74
CA ASN A 102 -12.63 5.50 -8.15
C ASN A 102 -13.57 6.30 -9.04
N GLY A 103 -13.32 6.32 -10.36
CA GLY A 103 -14.19 7.01 -11.29
C GLY A 103 -15.61 6.47 -11.23
N ILE A 104 -15.77 5.15 -11.26
CA ILE A 104 -17.08 4.49 -11.12
C ILE A 104 -17.71 4.88 -9.76
N LEU A 105 -16.96 4.78 -8.67
CA LEU A 105 -17.46 5.08 -7.32
C LEU A 105 -17.85 6.55 -7.15
N PHE A 106 -17.12 7.50 -7.74
CA PHE A 106 -17.46 8.92 -7.70
C PHE A 106 -18.75 9.20 -8.46
N TYR A 107 -18.86 8.71 -9.69
CA TYR A 107 -20.05 8.93 -10.50
C TYR A 107 -21.30 8.23 -9.94
N VAL A 108 -21.18 6.97 -9.52
CA VAL A 108 -22.29 6.22 -8.90
C VAL A 108 -22.63 6.80 -7.53
N GLY A 109 -21.62 7.13 -6.72
CA GLY A 109 -21.81 7.76 -5.41
C GLY A 109 -22.55 9.09 -5.52
N TYR A 110 -22.22 9.91 -6.52
CA TYR A 110 -22.94 11.15 -6.82
C TYR A 110 -24.42 10.92 -7.13
N MET A 111 -24.74 9.88 -7.91
CA MET A 111 -26.11 9.55 -8.30
C MET A 111 -26.96 9.01 -7.13
N ILE A 112 -26.33 8.31 -6.18
CA ILE A 112 -27.04 7.60 -5.10
C ILE A 112 -27.07 8.40 -3.81
N LEU A 113 -26.08 9.26 -3.55
CA LEU A 113 -25.95 10.00 -2.29
C LEU A 113 -26.40 11.45 -2.48
N PRO A 114 -27.56 11.86 -1.94
CA PRO A 114 -28.07 13.23 -2.12
C PRO A 114 -27.11 14.31 -1.59
N GLY A 115 -26.31 13.99 -0.56
CA GLY A 115 -25.32 14.90 0.02
C GLY A 115 -24.00 15.00 -0.75
N ALA A 116 -23.85 14.27 -1.86
CA ALA A 116 -22.67 14.36 -2.72
C ALA A 116 -22.81 15.46 -3.80
N ALA A 117 -24.00 16.01 -3.97
CA ALA A 117 -24.28 17.08 -4.91
C ALA A 117 -24.17 18.46 -4.24
N HIS A 118 -23.82 19.48 -5.04
CA HIS A 118 -23.79 20.90 -4.69
C HIS A 118 -22.99 21.21 -3.42
N MET A 119 -21.88 20.48 -3.22
CA MET A 119 -20.99 20.72 -2.09
C MET A 119 -20.34 22.10 -2.20
N PRO A 120 -20.17 22.83 -1.08
CA PRO A 120 -19.39 24.06 -1.09
C PRO A 120 -17.93 23.77 -1.43
N ILE A 121 -17.26 24.75 -2.05
CA ILE A 121 -15.85 24.61 -2.42
C ILE A 121 -14.99 24.32 -1.18
N TRP A 122 -15.23 25.05 -0.08
CA TRP A 122 -14.47 24.94 1.16
C TRP A 122 -15.41 24.88 2.37
N ARG A 123 -15.06 24.04 3.36
CA ARG A 123 -15.76 24.01 4.64
C ARG A 123 -14.83 23.50 5.75
N THR A 124 -14.41 24.40 6.63
CA THR A 124 -13.34 24.13 7.61
C THR A 124 -13.66 22.98 8.57
N ASP A 125 -14.87 22.94 9.13
CA ASP A 125 -15.28 21.86 10.04
C ASP A 125 -15.35 20.48 9.34
N GLY A 126 -15.61 20.46 8.02
CA GLY A 126 -15.56 19.25 7.20
C GLY A 126 -14.15 18.76 6.93
N VAL A 127 -13.24 19.69 6.63
CA VAL A 127 -11.80 19.40 6.49
C VAL A 127 -11.24 18.86 7.81
N LEU A 128 -11.54 19.51 8.93
CA LEU A 128 -11.11 19.06 10.26
C LEU A 128 -11.68 17.69 10.62
N LEU A 129 -12.97 17.44 10.33
CA LEU A 129 -13.58 16.13 10.53
C LEU A 129 -12.86 15.05 9.72
N THR A 130 -12.55 15.34 8.45
CA THR A 130 -11.85 14.40 7.56
C THR A 130 -10.48 14.03 8.12
N ILE A 131 -9.72 15.02 8.58
CA ILE A 131 -8.40 14.82 9.20
C ILE A 131 -8.51 13.95 10.46
N LEU A 132 -9.43 14.28 11.37
CA LEU A 132 -9.61 13.55 12.63
C LEU A 132 -10.06 12.10 12.41
N LEU A 133 -10.99 11.89 11.48
CA LEU A 133 -11.46 10.54 11.13
C LEU A 133 -10.36 9.70 10.47
N HIS A 134 -9.51 10.34 9.65
CA HIS A 134 -8.37 9.65 9.07
C HIS A 134 -7.36 9.27 10.16
N MET A 135 -6.83 10.25 10.91
CA MET A 135 -5.78 10.04 11.91
C MET A 135 -6.16 9.09 13.05
N GLY A 136 -7.45 8.98 13.37
CA GLY A 136 -7.94 8.08 14.41
C GLY A 136 -8.55 6.79 13.83
N PRO A 137 -9.87 6.77 13.56
CA PRO A 137 -10.58 5.57 13.12
C PRO A 137 -9.97 4.85 11.91
N VAL A 138 -9.61 5.57 10.85
CA VAL A 138 -9.11 4.92 9.62
C VAL A 138 -7.76 4.28 9.86
N GLU A 139 -6.80 4.98 10.46
CA GLU A 139 -5.47 4.41 10.78
C GLU A 139 -5.59 3.20 11.71
N PHE A 140 -6.46 3.27 12.72
CA PHE A 140 -6.70 2.14 13.63
C PHE A 140 -7.23 0.91 12.88
N LEU A 141 -8.27 1.09 12.05
CA LEU A 141 -8.87 0.01 11.28
C LEU A 141 -7.91 -0.51 10.19
N TYR A 142 -7.12 0.38 9.57
CA TYR A 142 -6.09 0.03 8.61
C TYR A 142 -5.07 -0.93 9.23
N TYR A 143 -4.57 -0.61 10.42
CA TYR A 143 -3.61 -1.46 11.13
C TYR A 143 -4.15 -2.89 11.30
N TRP A 144 -5.40 -3.04 11.76
CA TRP A 144 -6.00 -4.36 11.98
C TRP A 144 -6.31 -5.10 10.68
N LEU A 145 -6.80 -4.40 9.65
CA LEU A 145 -7.04 -4.97 8.32
C LEU A 145 -5.72 -5.49 7.72
N HIS A 146 -4.68 -4.64 7.73
CA HIS A 146 -3.37 -5.01 7.20
C HIS A 146 -2.76 -6.18 7.97
N ARG A 147 -2.84 -6.16 9.30
CA ARG A 147 -2.42 -7.30 10.14
C ARG A 147 -3.18 -8.59 9.81
N ALA A 148 -4.49 -8.50 9.56
CA ALA A 148 -5.29 -9.66 9.14
C ALA A 148 -4.87 -10.17 7.76
N LEU A 149 -4.58 -9.29 6.81
CA LEU A 149 -4.08 -9.65 5.48
C LEU A 149 -2.74 -10.40 5.53
N HIS A 150 -1.93 -10.21 6.57
CA HIS A 150 -0.71 -10.98 6.83
C HIS A 150 -0.95 -12.36 7.47
N HIS A 151 -2.18 -12.70 7.86
CA HIS A 151 -2.51 -14.06 8.28
C HIS A 151 -2.37 -15.02 7.08
N HIS A 152 -1.68 -16.15 7.25
CA HIS A 152 -1.28 -17.08 6.18
C HIS A 152 -2.36 -17.36 5.11
N TYR A 153 -3.63 -17.52 5.55
CA TYR A 153 -4.77 -17.76 4.68
C TYR A 153 -5.05 -16.59 3.72
N LEU A 154 -5.13 -15.37 4.26
CA LEU A 154 -5.39 -14.15 3.50
C LEU A 154 -4.15 -13.68 2.75
N TYR A 155 -2.96 -13.85 3.34
CA TYR A 155 -1.70 -13.50 2.72
C TYR A 155 -1.54 -14.22 1.38
N SER A 156 -1.62 -15.56 1.39
CA SER A 156 -1.43 -16.35 0.17
C SER A 156 -2.43 -16.03 -0.95
N ARG A 157 -3.64 -15.57 -0.59
CA ARG A 157 -4.76 -15.31 -1.52
C ARG A 157 -4.83 -13.90 -2.06
N TYR A 158 -4.47 -12.93 -1.22
CA TYR A 158 -4.74 -11.53 -1.48
C TYR A 158 -3.44 -10.72 -1.36
N HIS A 159 -2.77 -10.77 -0.21
CA HIS A 159 -1.68 -9.84 0.08
C HIS A 159 -0.32 -10.23 -0.54
N SER A 160 -0.08 -11.50 -0.88
CA SER A 160 1.22 -11.97 -1.36
C SER A 160 1.61 -11.36 -2.71
N HIS A 161 0.63 -10.91 -3.51
CA HIS A 161 0.91 -10.29 -4.80
C HIS A 161 1.62 -8.96 -4.62
N HIS A 162 1.16 -8.14 -3.69
CA HIS A 162 1.79 -6.87 -3.33
C HIS A 162 3.22 -7.08 -2.82
N HIS A 163 3.43 -8.07 -1.95
CA HIS A 163 4.76 -8.44 -1.44
C HIS A 163 5.70 -9.08 -2.47
N SER A 164 5.23 -9.38 -3.68
CA SER A 164 6.09 -9.88 -4.76
C SER A 164 6.93 -8.77 -5.41
N SER A 165 6.67 -7.50 -5.09
CA SER A 165 7.45 -6.36 -5.53
C SER A 165 8.56 -6.07 -4.54
N ILE A 166 9.81 -6.37 -4.94
CA ILE A 166 10.98 -6.31 -4.04
C ILE A 166 11.57 -4.90 -4.04
N VAL A 167 11.64 -4.27 -5.21
CA VAL A 167 12.08 -2.88 -5.35
C VAL A 167 10.83 -2.04 -5.45
N THR A 168 10.35 -1.54 -4.31
CA THR A 168 9.10 -0.78 -4.29
C THR A 168 9.21 0.47 -5.15
N GLU A 169 8.16 0.73 -5.91
CA GLU A 169 7.95 2.00 -6.59
C GLU A 169 6.57 2.55 -6.22
N PRO A 170 6.25 3.83 -6.51
CA PRO A 170 4.99 4.45 -6.11
C PRO A 170 3.76 3.58 -6.38
N ILE A 171 3.71 2.92 -7.54
CA ILE A 171 2.59 2.07 -7.93
C ILE A 171 2.51 0.74 -7.19
N THR A 172 3.60 0.26 -6.59
CA THR A 172 3.56 -0.92 -5.71
C THR A 172 2.53 -0.73 -4.59
N SER A 173 2.30 0.50 -4.15
CA SER A 173 1.29 0.87 -3.14
C SER A 173 -0.16 0.57 -3.54
N VAL A 174 -0.44 0.38 -4.83
CA VAL A 174 -1.80 0.16 -5.35
C VAL A 174 -1.95 -1.15 -6.11
N ILE A 175 -0.89 -1.96 -6.21
CA ILE A 175 -0.94 -3.27 -6.87
C ILE A 175 -1.42 -4.34 -5.89
N HIS A 176 -2.73 -4.55 -5.92
CA HIS A 176 -3.42 -5.53 -5.09
C HIS A 176 -4.46 -6.29 -5.93
N PRO A 177 -4.80 -7.53 -5.55
CA PRO A 177 -6.00 -8.19 -6.06
C PRO A 177 -7.26 -7.36 -5.78
N PHE A 178 -8.27 -7.49 -6.64
CA PHE A 178 -9.46 -6.63 -6.62
C PHE A 178 -10.17 -6.62 -5.26
N ALA A 179 -10.33 -7.78 -4.60
CA ALA A 179 -10.96 -7.88 -3.28
C ALA A 179 -10.22 -7.08 -2.19
N GLU A 180 -8.90 -7.19 -2.14
CA GLU A 180 -8.09 -6.44 -1.17
C GLU A 180 -8.16 -4.94 -1.44
N HIS A 181 -8.09 -4.58 -2.72
CA HIS A 181 -8.19 -3.20 -3.14
C HIS A 181 -9.54 -2.58 -2.79
N LEU A 182 -10.63 -3.34 -2.98
CA LEU A 182 -11.98 -2.95 -2.56
C LEU A 182 -12.08 -2.77 -1.04
N ALA A 183 -11.44 -3.64 -0.25
CA ALA A 183 -11.41 -3.51 1.20
C ALA A 183 -10.73 -2.21 1.65
N TYR A 184 -9.60 -1.85 1.04
CA TYR A 184 -8.96 -0.55 1.28
C TYR A 184 -9.85 0.61 0.85
N PHE A 185 -10.53 0.53 -0.30
CA PHE A 185 -11.46 1.58 -0.72
C PHE A 185 -12.60 1.82 0.27
N ILE A 186 -13.23 0.74 0.77
CA ILE A 186 -14.28 0.85 1.78
C ILE A 186 -13.73 1.54 3.04
N LEU A 187 -12.56 1.12 3.50
CA LEU A 187 -11.89 1.70 4.66
C LEU A 187 -11.58 3.20 4.47
N PHE A 188 -10.92 3.58 3.39
CA PHE A 188 -10.57 4.98 3.11
C PHE A 188 -11.79 5.83 2.69
N SER A 189 -12.93 5.23 2.38
CA SER A 189 -14.17 5.98 2.14
C SER A 189 -14.83 6.54 3.41
N ILE A 190 -14.44 6.05 4.61
CA ILE A 190 -15.05 6.42 5.89
C ILE A 190 -15.09 7.94 6.10
N PRO A 191 -13.98 8.70 5.96
CA PRO A 191 -14.01 10.16 6.17
C PRO A 191 -14.91 10.88 5.16
N LEU A 192 -14.93 10.41 3.91
CA LEU A 192 -15.74 10.97 2.84
C LEU A 192 -17.24 10.77 3.10
N LEU A 193 -17.63 9.53 3.41
CA LEU A 193 -19.02 9.17 3.69
C LEU A 193 -19.52 9.84 4.97
N ALA A 194 -18.71 9.87 6.04
CA ALA A 194 -19.05 10.59 7.27
C ALA A 194 -19.27 12.08 7.00
N GLY A 195 -18.39 12.70 6.21
CA GLY A 195 -18.57 14.07 5.75
C GLY A 195 -19.89 14.26 5.01
N ILE A 196 -20.23 13.38 4.07
CA ILE A 196 -21.50 13.46 3.31
C ILE A 196 -22.72 13.29 4.23
N PHE A 197 -22.74 12.27 5.07
CA PHE A 197 -23.89 11.97 5.95
C PHE A 197 -24.11 13.02 7.04
N MET A 198 -23.03 13.59 7.57
CA MET A 198 -23.12 14.69 8.53
C MET A 198 -23.43 16.04 7.86
N ARG A 199 -23.60 16.08 6.52
CA ARG A 199 -23.72 17.30 5.70
C ARG A 199 -22.54 18.24 5.93
N LYS A 200 -21.38 17.62 6.12
CA LYS A 200 -20.10 18.23 6.35
C LYS A 200 -19.14 18.19 5.13
N SER A 201 -19.65 17.70 4.00
CA SER A 201 -19.10 17.74 2.64
C SER A 201 -18.36 19.04 2.27
N SER A 202 -17.20 18.99 1.59
CA SER A 202 -16.73 20.08 0.70
C SER A 202 -15.88 19.54 -0.43
N ILE A 203 -15.84 20.25 -1.55
CA ILE A 203 -15.04 19.87 -2.73
C ILE A 203 -13.57 19.72 -2.36
N ALA A 204 -13.04 20.70 -1.61
CA ALA A 204 -11.65 20.68 -1.14
C ALA A 204 -11.36 19.51 -0.18
N ALA A 205 -12.29 19.17 0.71
CA ALA A 205 -12.10 18.03 1.62
C ALA A 205 -12.03 16.70 0.86
N VAL A 206 -12.94 16.49 -0.11
CA VAL A 206 -12.99 15.24 -0.89
C VAL A 206 -11.73 15.07 -1.76
N PHE A 207 -11.48 16.02 -2.67
CA PHE A 207 -10.36 15.91 -3.60
C PHE A 207 -9.01 16.09 -2.92
N GLY A 208 -8.94 16.95 -1.90
CA GLY A 208 -7.74 17.15 -1.09
C GLY A 208 -7.37 15.89 -0.32
N TYR A 209 -8.34 15.21 0.31
CA TYR A 209 -8.08 13.97 1.05
C TYR A 209 -7.57 12.85 0.14
N ILE A 210 -8.22 12.62 -1.00
CA ILE A 210 -7.77 11.58 -1.95
C ILE A 210 -6.38 11.92 -2.52
N SER A 211 -6.14 13.18 -2.87
CA SER A 211 -4.82 13.62 -3.33
C SER A 211 -3.74 13.44 -2.25
N TYR A 212 -4.08 13.69 -1.00
CA TYR A 212 -3.18 13.47 0.14
C TYR A 212 -2.84 11.98 0.30
N ILE A 213 -3.84 11.09 0.22
CA ILE A 213 -3.60 9.63 0.28
C ILE A 213 -2.71 9.18 -0.88
N ASP A 214 -2.99 9.60 -2.12
CA ASP A 214 -2.15 9.28 -3.28
C ASP A 214 -0.70 9.78 -3.08
N PHE A 215 -0.54 11.01 -2.57
CA PHE A 215 0.77 11.60 -2.29
C PHE A 215 1.54 10.80 -1.22
N MET A 216 0.90 10.51 -0.09
CA MET A 216 1.53 9.77 1.00
C MET A 216 1.91 8.35 0.59
N ASN A 217 1.03 7.65 -0.14
CA ASN A 217 1.30 6.30 -0.63
C ASN A 217 2.46 6.29 -1.65
N ASN A 218 2.45 7.20 -2.61
CA ASN A 218 3.49 7.28 -3.64
C ASN A 218 4.87 7.60 -3.07
N MET A 219 4.94 8.61 -2.21
CA MET A 219 6.16 8.98 -1.51
C MET A 219 6.66 7.83 -0.62
N GLY A 220 5.74 7.18 0.10
CA GLY A 220 6.02 6.12 1.05
C GLY A 220 6.55 4.82 0.43
N HIS A 221 6.27 4.57 -0.85
CA HIS A 221 6.71 3.39 -1.59
C HIS A 221 7.88 3.66 -2.54
N CYS A 222 8.46 4.86 -2.51
CA CYS A 222 9.70 5.15 -3.22
C CYS A 222 10.88 4.39 -2.61
N ASN A 223 11.70 3.74 -3.44
CA ASN A 223 12.94 3.07 -3.02
C ASN A 223 14.12 4.04 -2.75
N PHE A 224 13.86 5.24 -2.25
CA PHE A 224 14.92 6.21 -1.92
C PHE A 224 14.51 7.14 -0.77
N GLU A 225 15.50 7.61 -0.01
CA GLU A 225 15.25 8.56 1.08
C GLU A 225 14.92 9.95 0.50
N LEU A 226 13.64 10.36 0.54
CA LEU A 226 13.20 11.67 0.05
C LEU A 226 13.39 12.78 1.08
N ILE A 227 13.03 12.54 2.34
CA ILE A 227 13.02 13.57 3.38
C ILE A 227 14.39 13.68 4.05
N PRO A 228 15.03 14.87 4.04
CA PRO A 228 16.31 15.07 4.71
C PRO A 228 16.21 14.87 6.22
N LYS A 229 17.23 14.24 6.82
CA LYS A 229 17.29 13.96 8.27
C LYS A 229 17.20 15.22 9.13
N MET A 230 17.73 16.34 8.64
CA MET A 230 17.67 17.64 9.30
C MET A 230 16.24 18.06 9.67
N LEU A 231 15.26 17.73 8.84
CA LEU A 231 13.88 18.13 9.05
C LEU A 231 13.28 17.48 10.30
N PHE A 232 13.63 16.22 10.57
CA PHE A 232 13.24 15.50 11.79
C PHE A 232 13.94 16.01 13.05
N SER A 233 15.15 16.58 12.91
CA SER A 233 15.85 17.22 14.03
C SER A 233 15.26 18.59 14.37
N ILE A 234 14.85 19.37 13.35
CA ILE A 234 14.24 20.70 13.54
C ILE A 234 12.82 20.57 14.12
N PHE A 235 12.04 19.60 13.64
CA PHE A 235 10.68 19.38 14.10
C PHE A 235 10.44 17.89 14.41
N PRO A 236 10.84 17.41 15.61
CA PRO A 236 10.68 16.01 16.01
C PRO A 236 9.25 15.45 15.90
N PRO A 237 8.17 16.23 16.13
CA PRO A 237 6.80 15.73 15.94
C PRO A 237 6.48 15.32 14.50
N LEU A 238 7.25 15.77 13.49
CA LEU A 238 7.04 15.45 12.08
C LEU A 238 6.96 13.94 11.81
N LYS A 239 7.70 13.13 12.59
CA LYS A 239 7.73 11.67 12.46
C LYS A 239 6.39 10.99 12.75
N TYR A 240 5.50 11.67 13.48
CA TYR A 240 4.15 11.16 13.77
C TYR A 240 3.10 11.70 12.80
N LEU A 241 3.46 12.71 12.00
CA LEU A 241 2.56 13.37 11.04
C LEU A 241 2.82 12.93 9.60
N MET A 242 3.98 12.32 9.33
CA MET A 242 4.40 11.95 7.99
C MET A 242 5.06 10.57 8.00
N TYR A 243 4.47 9.65 7.24
CA TYR A 243 5.11 8.40 6.85
C TYR A 243 6.24 8.70 5.87
N THR A 244 7.47 8.25 6.17
CA THR A 244 8.61 8.39 5.26
C THR A 244 9.39 7.09 5.12
N PRO A 245 9.99 6.84 3.95
CA PRO A 245 10.81 5.66 3.73
C PRO A 245 12.25 5.83 4.28
N SER A 246 12.45 6.70 5.28
CA SER A 246 13.78 7.08 5.78
C SER A 246 14.30 6.09 6.82
N LEU A 247 15.54 5.61 6.66
CA LEU A 247 16.22 4.80 7.68
C LEU A 247 16.79 5.73 8.77
N ARG A 248 16.26 5.60 9.99
CA ARG A 248 16.76 6.28 11.18
C ARG A 248 18.02 5.60 11.74
N LYS A 249 19.13 6.34 11.86
CA LYS A 249 20.39 5.86 12.47
C LYS A 249 20.27 5.64 13.98
N ASP A 250 19.39 6.39 14.63
CA ASP A 250 19.06 6.31 16.06
C ASP A 250 18.02 5.22 16.37
N CYS A 251 17.61 4.46 15.37
CA CYS A 251 16.67 3.36 15.51
C CYS A 251 17.36 2.07 15.05
N LEU A 252 17.50 1.12 15.97
CA LEU A 252 17.72 -0.27 15.59
C LEU A 252 16.40 -0.75 14.99
N TYR A 253 16.31 -0.77 13.67
CA TYR A 253 15.30 -1.58 13.02
C TYR A 253 15.66 -3.02 13.35
N HIS A 254 14.96 -3.61 14.32
CA HIS A 254 15.08 -5.04 14.56
C HIS A 254 14.62 -5.72 13.28
N THR A 255 15.58 -6.25 12.54
CA THR A 255 15.29 -7.30 11.58
C THR A 255 14.62 -8.42 12.35
N THR A 256 13.59 -8.99 11.76
CA THR A 256 12.99 -10.22 12.29
C THR A 256 14.13 -11.17 12.63
N PRO A 257 14.24 -11.70 13.87
CA PRO A 257 15.34 -12.57 14.24
C PRO A 257 15.52 -13.66 13.19
N ALA A 258 16.73 -13.83 12.68
CA ALA A 258 17.00 -14.65 11.50
C ALA A 258 18.42 -15.21 11.50
N MET A 259 18.60 -16.28 10.73
CA MET A 259 19.87 -16.97 10.54
C MET A 259 20.12 -17.23 9.05
N MET A 260 21.39 -17.34 8.69
CA MET A 260 21.85 -17.88 7.42
C MET A 260 21.73 -19.41 7.46
N PRO A 261 20.95 -20.05 6.58
CA PRO A 261 20.87 -21.50 6.46
C PRO A 261 22.11 -22.08 5.77
N PRO A 262 22.32 -23.41 5.87
CA PRO A 262 23.44 -24.09 5.22
C PRO A 262 23.47 -23.84 3.71
N LYS A 263 24.68 -23.76 3.13
CA LYS A 263 24.87 -23.50 1.70
C LYS A 263 24.24 -24.56 0.79
N SER A 264 24.00 -25.76 1.31
CA SER A 264 23.36 -26.89 0.63
C SER A 264 21.86 -26.67 0.37
N PHE A 265 21.20 -25.78 1.11
CA PHE A 265 19.79 -25.49 0.89
C PHE A 265 19.63 -24.66 -0.39
N GLN A 266 18.83 -25.17 -1.31
CA GLN A 266 18.47 -24.53 -2.57
C GLN A 266 17.10 -23.85 -2.46
N ASN A 267 16.80 -22.91 -3.36
CA ASN A 267 15.52 -22.22 -3.45
C ASN A 267 15.11 -21.41 -2.19
N ILE A 268 16.09 -20.92 -1.42
CA ILE A 268 15.85 -19.97 -0.31
C ILE A 268 15.99 -18.54 -0.85
N ASP A 269 15.03 -18.16 -1.68
CA ASP A 269 14.98 -16.83 -2.31
C ASP A 269 13.89 -15.93 -1.72
N SER A 270 13.25 -16.34 -0.61
CA SER A 270 12.11 -15.62 -0.04
C SER A 270 12.54 -14.40 0.79
N CYS A 271 12.07 -13.21 0.39
CA CYS A 271 12.10 -11.94 1.12
C CYS A 271 11.11 -11.89 2.30
N GLU A 272 10.99 -12.95 3.11
CA GLU A 272 10.07 -12.90 4.24
C GLU A 272 10.60 -11.91 5.29
N ASN A 273 9.74 -10.96 5.69
CA ASN A 273 9.99 -10.04 6.80
C ASN A 273 11.23 -9.12 6.66
N TRP A 274 11.48 -8.61 5.45
CA TRP A 274 12.61 -7.69 5.18
C TRP A 274 14.00 -8.32 5.35
N LEU A 275 14.10 -9.65 5.32
CA LEU A 275 15.36 -10.37 5.43
C LEU A 275 16.15 -10.39 4.11
N PRO A 276 17.49 -10.33 4.17
CA PRO A 276 18.34 -10.45 2.98
C PRO A 276 18.20 -11.84 2.33
N ARG A 277 18.61 -11.96 1.05
CA ARG A 277 18.56 -13.24 0.33
C ARG A 277 19.38 -14.30 1.06
N ARG A 278 18.89 -15.55 1.05
CA ARG A 278 19.45 -16.67 1.80
C ARG A 278 19.48 -16.42 3.31
N ALA A 279 18.59 -15.61 3.86
CA ALA A 279 18.32 -15.59 5.30
C ALA A 279 16.94 -16.21 5.58
N MET A 280 16.82 -16.85 6.74
CA MET A 280 15.60 -17.51 7.19
C MET A 280 15.24 -17.00 8.58
N SER A 281 13.96 -16.69 8.82
CA SER A 281 13.50 -16.27 10.15
C SER A 281 13.76 -17.36 11.18
N ALA A 282 14.11 -16.96 12.40
CA ALA A 282 14.39 -17.86 13.51
C ALA A 282 13.21 -18.79 13.82
N SER A 283 11.97 -18.33 13.61
CA SER A 283 10.77 -19.16 13.74
C SER A 283 10.72 -20.33 12.76
N ARG A 284 11.15 -20.12 11.50
CA ARG A 284 11.23 -21.20 10.50
C ARG A 284 12.41 -22.12 10.79
N VAL A 285 13.56 -21.56 11.17
CA VAL A 285 14.73 -22.35 11.62
C VAL A 285 14.32 -23.27 12.77
N ALA A 286 13.62 -22.75 13.79
CA ALA A 286 13.13 -23.54 14.91
C ALA A 286 12.26 -24.72 14.45
N GLY A 287 11.30 -24.49 13.53
CA GLY A 287 10.49 -25.57 12.97
C GLY A 287 11.31 -26.66 12.26
N VAL A 288 12.35 -26.29 11.51
CA VAL A 288 13.26 -27.24 10.86
C VAL A 288 14.07 -28.01 11.90
N ILE A 289 14.63 -27.33 12.90
CA ILE A 289 15.44 -27.95 13.96
C ILE A 289 14.63 -28.92 14.80
N HIS A 290 13.40 -28.56 15.18
CA HIS A 290 12.50 -29.47 15.91
C HIS A 290 12.26 -30.77 15.13
N ALA A 291 12.07 -30.67 13.80
CA ALA A 291 11.90 -31.84 12.94
C ALA A 291 13.18 -32.69 12.84
N LEU A 292 14.35 -32.06 12.67
CA LEU A 292 15.63 -32.76 12.54
C LEU A 292 16.06 -33.45 13.85
N GLU A 293 15.78 -32.83 14.98
CA GLU A 293 16.13 -33.34 16.32
C GLU A 293 15.04 -34.27 16.91
N GLY A 294 13.91 -34.42 16.23
CA GLY A 294 12.79 -35.24 16.69
C GLY A 294 12.16 -34.75 18.00
N TRP A 295 12.21 -33.44 18.27
CA TRP A 295 11.65 -32.87 19.49
C TRP A 295 10.13 -32.78 19.39
N ASN A 296 9.43 -33.54 20.26
CA ASN A 296 7.98 -33.54 20.33
C ASN A 296 7.47 -32.57 21.43
N VAL A 297 7.76 -31.28 21.26
CA VAL A 297 7.34 -30.22 22.19
C VAL A 297 6.72 -29.06 21.39
N HIS A 298 5.77 -28.36 22.01
CA HIS A 298 5.11 -27.21 21.38
C HIS A 298 5.60 -25.91 21.99
N GLU A 299 6.17 -25.04 21.17
CA GLU A 299 6.58 -23.68 21.55
C GLU A 299 5.54 -22.69 21.01
N CYS A 300 4.77 -22.06 21.92
CA CYS A 300 3.70 -21.15 21.55
C CYS A 300 3.76 -19.85 22.37
N GLY A 301 3.54 -18.71 21.70
CA GLY A 301 3.63 -17.40 22.35
C GLY A 301 5.04 -17.12 22.87
N ASN A 302 5.17 -16.82 24.16
CA ASN A 302 6.45 -16.49 24.80
C ASN A 302 7.16 -17.70 25.43
N THR A 303 6.71 -18.92 25.14
CA THR A 303 7.29 -20.13 25.74
C THR A 303 8.24 -20.81 24.76
N MET A 304 9.51 -20.94 25.17
CA MET A 304 10.49 -21.87 24.58
C MET A 304 10.96 -22.83 25.66
N PHE A 305 11.16 -24.10 25.31
CA PHE A 305 11.49 -25.12 26.30
C PHE A 305 12.96 -25.01 26.75
N ASN A 306 13.89 -24.68 25.85
CA ASN A 306 15.29 -24.41 26.20
C ASN A 306 16.02 -23.63 25.08
N ILE A 307 16.39 -22.38 25.36
CA ILE A 307 17.07 -21.49 24.40
C ILE A 307 18.45 -22.01 24.00
N GLU A 308 19.26 -22.45 24.97
CA GLU A 308 20.63 -22.92 24.74
C GLU A 308 20.64 -24.15 23.84
N LYS A 309 19.75 -25.11 24.13
CA LYS A 309 19.62 -26.33 23.34
C LYS A 309 19.23 -26.04 21.89
N ILE A 310 18.28 -25.12 21.67
CA ILE A 310 17.84 -24.70 20.33
C ILE A 310 18.99 -23.99 19.60
N TRP A 311 19.74 -23.15 20.29
CA TRP A 311 20.89 -22.43 19.73
C TRP A 311 22.00 -23.39 19.29
N GLU A 312 22.40 -24.33 20.15
CA GLU A 312 23.41 -25.35 19.84
C GLU A 312 22.98 -26.22 18.67
N ALA A 313 21.73 -26.72 18.67
CA ALA A 313 21.21 -27.51 17.56
C ALA A 313 21.18 -26.72 16.25
N SER A 314 20.79 -25.43 16.30
CA SER A 314 20.82 -24.56 15.12
C SER A 314 22.23 -24.45 14.53
N LEU A 315 23.25 -24.26 15.38
CA LEU A 315 24.64 -24.20 14.94
C LEU A 315 25.15 -25.56 14.43
N HIS A 316 24.75 -26.66 15.07
CA HIS A 316 25.11 -28.03 14.69
C HIS A 316 24.59 -28.38 13.29
N HIS A 317 23.34 -28.03 12.98
CA HIS A 317 22.73 -28.21 11.66
C HIS A 317 23.17 -27.17 10.62
N GLY A 318 24.19 -26.35 10.93
CA GLY A 318 24.85 -25.46 9.98
C GLY A 318 24.16 -24.11 9.76
N PHE A 319 23.15 -23.76 10.57
CA PHE A 319 22.65 -22.38 10.60
C PHE A 319 23.69 -21.47 11.25
N ARG A 320 23.74 -20.22 10.79
CA ARG A 320 24.70 -19.21 11.27
C ARG A 320 23.98 -17.89 11.58
N PRO A 321 24.42 -17.13 12.59
CA PRO A 321 23.81 -15.83 12.89
C PRO A 321 23.82 -14.92 11.66
N LEU A 322 22.73 -14.17 11.44
CA LEU A 322 22.68 -13.20 10.36
C LEU A 322 23.57 -11.99 10.72
N THR A 323 24.65 -11.80 9.97
CA THR A 323 25.50 -10.60 10.07
C THR A 323 24.88 -9.46 9.27
N ILE A 324 24.44 -8.42 9.95
CA ILE A 324 23.97 -7.18 9.33
C ILE A 324 25.21 -6.32 9.03
N PRO A 325 25.44 -5.88 7.78
CA PRO A 325 26.47 -4.89 7.49
C PRO A 325 26.12 -3.60 8.24
N THR A 326 27.00 -3.14 9.12
CA THR A 326 26.89 -1.86 9.83
C THR A 326 27.12 -0.67 8.91
#